data_AF-A0AAF0J6R8-F1
#
_entry.id   AF-A0AAF0J6R8-F1
#
_cell.length_a   1.000
_cell.length_b   1.000
_cell.length_c   1.000
_cell.angle_alpha   90.00
_cell.angle_beta   90.00
_cell.angle_gamma   90.00
#
_symmetry.space_group_name_H-M   'P 1'
#
loop_
_entity.id
_entity.type
_entity.pdbx_description
1 polymer ?
#
loop_
_entity_poly.entity_id
_entity_poly.type
_entity_poly.pdbx_seq_one_letter_code
_entity_poly.pdbx_strand_id
1 'polypeptide(L)'
;MHHASPLGPIRLAIVVATTLTNGIGARGTLPWRLSRDMAYFRAATMAVGATPEEDAEAERAGRVLNDASRKNAVIMGRNTWESIPPRFRPLGGRINIVVSTKMTYDDLGLQCVDPDTLVVPSFEDAIKVLHARREARYSVGSAAEHTTPLGSAFVIGGAALYRYVLARGQGDGWVLDGLLVTRILRPDVACDTFFDEFRTPAQIAWEAALANKCVGALPEGPNLCPGDIDTESTSRWTAVSPAEHKTYVGGIAHADEAGHVFLDPNLRMSDEIREARELAKQRKQERKAAAKLKAAQPPPPEEHQEQQKAPAEKSEKQRSRNPRADTPDVQLSKALAYILRHGAAKEFLPVRPDGYIKVDLVIARPRVQKIGMDDDGRSPALSDVQRIASADGKKRYELAAGTDESPTDAGDVMWIRAVQGHSISQISELEHTTITPDNIASLLRSESEPPVYYAVHGTNDDAYRAIVASGGLRTMGRNHIHLALDRLGDGVVSGMRKSSTRFLYVDVGKALADGIPFSVSSNGVVLTAGIDQELPLKYVFRTEDAEGHIV
;
A
#
# COMPACT_ATOMS: atom_id res chain seq x y z
N MET A 1 -5.13 4.84 -44.93
CA MET A 1 -6.50 4.89 -44.36
C MET A 1 -6.38 4.46 -42.90
N HIS A 2 -6.37 5.40 -41.96
CA HIS A 2 -6.35 5.07 -40.53
C HIS A 2 -7.73 4.51 -40.17
N HIS A 3 -7.81 3.21 -39.91
CA HIS A 3 -9.00 2.62 -39.31
C HIS A 3 -9.14 3.21 -37.91
N ALA A 4 -10.10 4.14 -37.73
CA ALA A 4 -10.52 4.56 -36.41
C ALA A 4 -10.91 3.30 -35.62
N SER A 5 -10.40 3.16 -34.39
CA SER A 5 -10.79 2.04 -33.52
C SER A 5 -12.33 2.05 -33.40
N PRO A 6 -13.00 0.89 -33.52
CA PRO A 6 -14.46 0.82 -33.37
C PRO A 6 -14.93 1.23 -31.97
N LEU A 7 -14.01 1.35 -31.00
CA LEU A 7 -14.29 1.74 -29.62
C LEU A 7 -14.28 3.27 -29.41
N GLY A 8 -14.02 4.06 -30.45
CA GLY A 8 -13.98 5.54 -30.35
C GLY A 8 -12.74 6.07 -29.60
N PRO A 9 -12.68 7.39 -29.33
CA PRO A 9 -11.53 8.03 -28.68
C PRO A 9 -11.36 7.63 -27.22
N ILE A 10 -10.13 7.66 -26.70
CA ILE A 10 -9.85 7.53 -25.27
C ILE A 10 -10.37 8.78 -24.54
N ARG A 11 -11.25 8.58 -23.57
CA ARG A 11 -11.68 9.64 -22.65
C ARG A 11 -10.63 9.84 -21.57
N LEU A 12 -10.19 11.09 -21.40
CA LEU A 12 -9.20 11.48 -20.41
C LEU A 12 -9.81 12.37 -19.34
N ALA A 13 -9.31 12.20 -18.12
CA ALA A 13 -9.52 13.14 -17.03
C ALA A 13 -8.25 13.90 -16.71
N ILE A 14 -8.36 15.14 -16.24
CA ILE A 14 -7.29 15.75 -15.44
C ILE A 14 -7.62 15.56 -13.96
N VAL A 15 -6.62 15.20 -13.15
CA VAL A 15 -6.71 15.25 -11.68
C VAL A 15 -5.67 16.23 -11.17
N VAL A 16 -6.09 17.23 -10.40
CA VAL A 16 -5.20 18.30 -9.94
C VAL A 16 -5.66 18.89 -8.59
N ALA A 17 -4.71 19.17 -7.70
CA ALA A 17 -4.94 19.97 -6.51
C ALA A 17 -4.35 21.37 -6.72
N THR A 18 -5.14 22.41 -6.46
CA THR A 18 -4.78 23.80 -6.80
C THR A 18 -5.09 24.76 -5.65
N THR A 19 -4.21 25.73 -5.42
CA THR A 19 -4.53 26.90 -4.57
C THR A 19 -5.55 27.81 -5.26
N LEU A 20 -6.06 28.82 -4.55
CA LEU A 20 -6.94 29.85 -5.11
C LEU A 20 -6.34 30.58 -6.32
N THR A 21 -5.01 30.65 -6.42
CA THR A 21 -4.28 31.27 -7.55
C THR A 21 -3.88 30.23 -8.61
N ASN A 22 -4.47 29.04 -8.58
CA ASN A 22 -4.10 27.89 -9.43
C ASN A 22 -2.63 27.44 -9.28
N GLY A 23 -1.99 27.74 -8.13
CA GLY A 23 -0.68 27.19 -7.81
C GLY A 23 -0.78 25.68 -7.62
N ILE A 24 0.17 24.92 -8.20
CA ILE A 24 0.23 23.45 -8.14
C ILE A 24 1.57 22.90 -7.66
N GLY A 25 2.59 23.74 -7.57
CA GLY A 25 3.95 23.30 -7.25
C GLY A 25 4.85 24.43 -6.81
N ALA A 26 5.83 24.08 -5.98
CA ALA A 26 6.95 24.92 -5.61
C ALA A 26 8.23 24.09 -5.57
N ARG A 27 9.30 24.56 -6.22
CA ARG A 27 10.63 23.94 -6.25
C ARG A 27 10.59 22.45 -6.61
N GLY A 28 9.76 22.10 -7.59
CA GLY A 28 9.62 20.72 -8.07
C GLY A 28 8.88 19.77 -7.11
N THR A 29 8.17 20.28 -6.10
CA THR A 29 7.39 19.48 -5.13
C THR A 29 6.03 20.10 -4.86
N LEU A 30 5.14 19.37 -4.18
CA LEU A 30 3.89 19.94 -3.66
C LEU A 30 4.20 20.84 -2.44
N PRO A 31 3.74 22.11 -2.42
CA PRO A 31 4.05 23.03 -1.33
C PRO A 31 3.22 22.80 -0.05
N TRP A 32 2.32 21.81 -0.06
CA TRP A 32 1.44 21.45 1.05
C TRP A 32 1.51 19.95 1.37
N ARG A 33 1.00 19.59 2.56
CA ARG A 33 0.77 18.20 2.97
C ARG A 33 -0.70 18.01 3.33
N LEU A 34 -1.48 17.48 2.39
CA LEU A 34 -2.92 17.27 2.55
C LEU A 34 -3.23 15.77 2.42
N SER A 35 -3.31 15.06 3.55
CA SER A 35 -3.51 13.61 3.56
C SER A 35 -4.86 13.19 2.96
N ARG A 36 -5.92 13.99 3.18
CA ARG A 36 -7.25 13.76 2.60
C ARG A 36 -7.24 13.87 1.07
N ASP A 37 -6.55 14.87 0.52
CA ASP A 37 -6.39 15.01 -0.93
C ASP A 37 -5.61 13.83 -1.54
N MET A 38 -4.53 13.40 -0.89
CA MET A 38 -3.78 12.22 -1.33
C MET A 38 -4.62 10.94 -1.30
N ALA A 39 -5.51 10.79 -0.32
CA ALA A 39 -6.45 9.68 -0.25
C ALA A 39 -7.48 9.74 -1.40
N TYR A 40 -8.01 10.93 -1.69
CA TYR A 40 -8.91 11.17 -2.82
C TYR A 40 -8.23 10.86 -4.16
N PHE A 41 -7.06 11.45 -4.42
CA PHE A 41 -6.25 11.21 -5.62
C PHE A 41 -6.00 9.72 -5.84
N ARG A 42 -5.61 9.01 -4.78
CA ARG A 42 -5.39 7.56 -4.84
C ARG A 42 -6.66 6.81 -5.21
N ALA A 43 -7.79 7.13 -4.59
CA ALA A 43 -9.05 6.45 -4.86
C ALA A 43 -9.55 6.71 -6.29
N ALA A 44 -9.62 7.99 -6.69
CA ALA A 44 -10.06 8.38 -8.03
C ALA A 44 -9.21 7.74 -9.14
N THR A 45 -7.88 7.70 -8.96
CA THR A 45 -6.98 7.12 -9.97
C THR A 45 -6.85 5.59 -9.90
N MET A 46 -7.34 4.92 -8.84
CA MET A 46 -7.28 3.44 -8.71
C MET A 46 -8.62 2.74 -8.94
N ALA A 47 -9.74 3.44 -8.79
CA ALA A 47 -11.06 2.85 -8.91
C ALA A 47 -11.37 2.47 -10.36
N VAL A 48 -11.37 1.18 -10.65
CA VAL A 48 -11.72 0.65 -11.96
C VAL A 48 -13.25 0.50 -12.02
N GLY A 49 -13.90 1.38 -12.77
CA GLY A 49 -15.34 1.32 -12.99
C GLY A 49 -15.76 0.25 -14.00
N ALA A 50 -17.02 -0.15 -13.94
CA ALA A 50 -17.67 -0.84 -15.06
C ALA A 50 -17.82 0.14 -16.23
N THR A 51 -17.66 -0.34 -17.46
CA THR A 51 -17.85 0.45 -18.68
C THR A 51 -18.94 -0.20 -19.53
N PRO A 52 -20.19 -0.25 -19.03
CA PRO A 52 -21.24 -1.05 -19.64
C PRO A 52 -21.55 -0.65 -21.09
N GLU A 53 -21.43 0.64 -21.44
CA GLU A 53 -21.63 1.12 -22.81
C GLU A 53 -20.54 0.62 -23.77
N GLU A 54 -19.26 0.71 -23.37
CA GLU A 54 -18.14 0.21 -24.17
C GLU A 54 -18.20 -1.31 -24.32
N ASP A 55 -18.60 -2.00 -23.25
CA ASP A 55 -18.71 -3.45 -23.22
C ASP A 55 -19.86 -3.93 -24.12
N ALA A 56 -20.99 -3.22 -24.13
CA ALA A 56 -22.11 -3.49 -25.03
C ALA A 56 -21.79 -3.20 -26.51
N GLU A 57 -21.00 -2.16 -26.80
CA GLU A 57 -20.51 -1.88 -28.16
C GLU A 57 -19.52 -2.96 -28.62
N ALA A 58 -18.59 -3.36 -27.75
CA ALA A 58 -17.63 -4.42 -28.05
C ALA A 58 -18.31 -5.78 -28.26
N GLU A 59 -19.35 -6.10 -27.48
CA GLU A 59 -20.17 -7.29 -27.66
C GLU A 59 -20.94 -7.25 -28.99
N ARG A 60 -21.54 -6.09 -29.35
CA ARG A 60 -22.15 -5.89 -30.69
C ARG A 60 -21.15 -6.08 -31.82
N ALA A 61 -19.88 -5.71 -31.60
CA ALA A 61 -18.78 -5.94 -32.53
C ALA A 61 -18.22 -7.39 -32.50
N GLY A 62 -18.85 -8.31 -31.76
CA GLY A 62 -18.50 -9.73 -31.69
C GLY A 62 -17.26 -10.06 -30.84
N ARG A 63 -16.89 -9.19 -29.91
CA ARG A 63 -15.67 -9.33 -29.08
C ARG A 63 -15.98 -9.96 -27.72
N VAL A 64 -15.05 -10.73 -27.16
CA VAL A 64 -15.20 -11.40 -25.86
C VAL A 64 -14.45 -10.64 -24.75
N LEU A 65 -15.13 -10.37 -23.64
CA LEU A 65 -14.64 -9.59 -22.51
C LEU A 65 -13.66 -10.37 -21.61
N ASN A 66 -12.55 -9.73 -21.23
CA ASN A 66 -11.67 -10.18 -20.14
C ASN A 66 -11.55 -9.10 -19.05
N ASP A 67 -12.46 -9.12 -18.07
CA ASP A 67 -12.66 -7.97 -17.16
C ASP A 67 -11.86 -8.02 -15.84
N ALA A 68 -11.36 -9.18 -15.43
CA ALA A 68 -10.95 -9.43 -14.04
C ALA A 68 -9.56 -8.86 -13.62
N SER A 69 -8.90 -8.05 -14.45
CA SER A 69 -7.52 -7.58 -14.19
C SER A 69 -7.18 -6.16 -14.67
N ARG A 70 -8.17 -5.35 -15.04
CA ARG A 70 -7.95 -3.98 -15.53
C ARG A 70 -7.25 -3.08 -14.51
N LYS A 71 -6.50 -2.10 -15.02
CA LYS A 71 -5.95 -1.00 -14.24
C LYS A 71 -6.20 0.33 -14.95
N ASN A 72 -6.46 1.37 -14.16
CA ASN A 72 -6.47 2.73 -14.67
C ASN A 72 -5.04 3.18 -15.00
N ALA A 73 -4.91 4.10 -15.96
CA ALA A 73 -3.65 4.70 -16.34
C ALA A 73 -3.50 6.12 -15.79
N VAL A 74 -2.27 6.48 -15.41
CA VAL A 74 -1.86 7.84 -15.04
C VAL A 74 -0.76 8.29 -15.99
N ILE A 75 -0.98 9.42 -16.65
CA ILE A 75 -0.06 10.05 -17.60
C ILE A 75 0.57 11.24 -16.89
N MET A 76 1.90 11.29 -16.87
CA MET A 76 2.64 12.35 -16.21
C MET A 76 3.90 12.76 -16.96
N GLY A 77 4.33 14.00 -16.83
CA GLY A 77 5.63 14.45 -17.30
C GLY A 77 6.77 14.03 -16.35
N ARG A 78 8.01 14.04 -16.86
CA ARG A 78 9.23 13.73 -16.08
C ARG A 78 9.32 14.46 -14.73
N ASN A 79 9.11 15.77 -14.70
CA ASN A 79 9.24 16.53 -13.45
C ASN A 79 8.23 16.06 -12.38
N THR A 80 7.02 15.67 -12.81
CA THR A 80 6.02 15.09 -11.89
C THR A 80 6.49 13.73 -11.41
N TRP A 81 7.01 12.87 -12.28
CA TRP A 81 7.60 11.59 -11.89
C TRP A 81 8.74 11.75 -10.87
N GLU A 82 9.65 12.69 -11.10
CA GLU A 82 10.77 13.00 -10.21
C GLU A 82 10.34 13.61 -8.88
N SER A 83 9.23 14.36 -8.86
CA SER A 83 8.64 14.93 -7.64
C SER A 83 8.03 13.87 -6.71
N ILE A 84 7.67 12.70 -7.25
CA ILE A 84 7.12 11.60 -6.47
C ILE A 84 8.26 10.94 -5.69
N PRO A 85 8.19 10.86 -4.35
CA PRO A 85 9.24 10.23 -3.55
C PRO A 85 9.53 8.80 -4.04
N PRO A 86 10.81 8.35 -4.09
CA PRO A 86 11.18 7.05 -4.64
C PRO A 86 10.38 5.86 -4.09
N ARG A 87 10.01 5.89 -2.80
CA ARG A 87 9.20 4.85 -2.15
C ARG A 87 7.75 4.72 -2.68
N PHE A 88 7.27 5.74 -3.42
CA PHE A 88 5.91 5.82 -3.95
C PHE A 88 5.87 5.74 -5.48
N ARG A 89 7.02 5.69 -6.16
CA ARG A 89 7.10 5.47 -7.61
C ARG A 89 7.53 4.02 -7.90
N PRO A 90 6.88 3.31 -8.83
CA PRO A 90 5.70 3.73 -9.58
C PRO A 90 4.46 3.83 -8.68
N LEU A 91 3.46 4.62 -9.09
CA LEU A 91 2.20 4.72 -8.36
C LEU A 91 1.47 3.38 -8.44
N GLY A 92 1.56 2.58 -7.38
CA GLY A 92 1.05 1.21 -7.35
C GLY A 92 -0.45 1.09 -7.68
N GLY A 93 -0.82 -0.03 -8.30
CA GLY A 93 -2.20 -0.33 -8.72
C GLY A 93 -2.67 0.38 -9.99
N ARG A 94 -1.77 1.09 -10.69
CA ARG A 94 -2.05 1.86 -11.91
C ARG A 94 -1.00 1.60 -12.98
N ILE A 95 -1.36 1.90 -14.22
CA ILE A 95 -0.43 1.96 -15.36
C ILE A 95 0.21 3.35 -15.35
N ASN A 96 1.51 3.44 -15.15
CA ASN A 96 2.26 4.69 -15.06
C ASN A 96 2.89 5.00 -16.42
N ILE A 97 2.48 6.10 -17.06
CA ILE A 97 3.05 6.54 -18.34
C ILE A 97 3.78 7.86 -18.13
N VAL A 98 5.10 7.83 -18.26
CA VAL A 98 5.98 9.00 -18.14
C VAL A 98 6.29 9.54 -19.52
N VAL A 99 5.87 10.78 -19.79
CA VAL A 99 6.13 11.47 -21.05
C VAL A 99 7.42 12.28 -20.94
N SER A 100 8.43 11.91 -21.72
CA SER A 100 9.72 12.60 -21.78
C SER A 100 10.53 12.21 -23.01
N THR A 101 11.10 13.19 -23.71
CA THR A 101 12.05 12.95 -24.81
C THR A 101 13.48 12.68 -24.35
N LYS A 102 13.79 12.97 -23.08
CA LYS A 102 15.14 12.90 -22.51
C LYS A 102 15.33 11.76 -21.50
N MET A 103 14.24 11.09 -21.12
CA MET A 103 14.25 10.05 -20.10
C MET A 103 14.04 8.71 -20.78
N THR A 104 14.77 7.71 -20.32
CA THR A 104 14.59 6.31 -20.71
C THR A 104 14.02 5.51 -19.55
N TYR A 105 13.73 4.24 -19.78
CA TYR A 105 13.24 3.35 -18.73
C TYR A 105 14.24 3.21 -17.57
N ASP A 106 15.53 3.13 -17.88
CA ASP A 106 16.59 2.93 -16.88
C ASP A 106 16.74 4.15 -15.95
N ASP A 107 16.37 5.34 -16.43
CA ASP A 107 16.39 6.58 -15.65
C ASP A 107 15.27 6.67 -14.61
N LEU A 108 14.30 5.75 -14.63
CA LEU A 108 13.17 5.77 -13.69
C LEU A 108 13.60 5.47 -12.24
N GLY A 109 14.79 4.88 -12.06
CA GLY A 109 15.31 4.49 -10.75
C GLY A 109 14.51 3.37 -10.09
N LEU A 110 13.98 2.44 -10.89
CA LEU A 110 13.26 1.26 -10.44
C LEU A 110 14.23 0.11 -10.18
N GLN A 111 14.04 -0.63 -9.09
CA GLN A 111 14.88 -1.79 -8.75
C GLN A 111 14.62 -3.02 -9.62
N CYS A 112 13.43 -3.10 -10.22
CA CYS A 112 13.04 -4.17 -11.13
C CYS A 112 12.14 -3.62 -12.24
N VAL A 113 12.07 -4.37 -13.34
CA VAL A 113 11.18 -4.03 -14.46
C VAL A 113 9.73 -4.22 -14.02
N ASP A 114 8.99 -3.12 -13.99
CA ASP A 114 7.53 -3.07 -13.87
C ASP A 114 6.88 -2.98 -15.26
N PRO A 115 6.10 -4.00 -15.69
CA PRO A 115 5.41 -4.01 -16.98
C PRO A 115 4.29 -2.97 -17.08
N ASP A 116 3.85 -2.40 -15.96
CA ASP A 116 2.83 -1.34 -15.93
C ASP A 116 3.42 0.06 -15.82
N THR A 117 4.74 0.20 -15.90
CA THR A 117 5.41 1.50 -16.01
C THR A 117 6.03 1.64 -17.39
N LEU A 118 5.83 2.77 -18.05
CA LEU A 118 6.23 3.02 -19.43
C LEU A 118 6.81 4.43 -19.55
N VAL A 119 7.85 4.59 -20.38
CA VAL A 119 8.37 5.89 -20.77
C VAL A 119 8.12 6.07 -22.26
N VAL A 120 7.52 7.19 -22.63
CA VAL A 120 7.16 7.51 -24.01
C VAL A 120 7.66 8.91 -24.38
N PRO A 121 8.08 9.14 -25.63
CA PRO A 121 8.70 10.41 -26.00
C PRO A 121 7.70 11.54 -26.21
N SER A 122 6.42 11.23 -26.40
CA SER A 122 5.36 12.22 -26.66
C SER A 122 4.04 11.83 -26.00
N PHE A 123 3.13 12.81 -25.92
CA PHE A 123 1.77 12.54 -25.44
C PHE A 123 0.99 11.66 -26.42
N GLU A 124 1.20 11.84 -27.72
CA GLU A 124 0.59 11.02 -28.78
C GLU A 124 0.98 9.55 -28.64
N ASP A 125 2.22 9.27 -28.26
CA ASP A 125 2.67 7.90 -27.99
C ASP A 125 2.05 7.32 -26.71
N ALA A 126 1.78 8.15 -25.70
CA ALA A 126 0.97 7.74 -24.55
C ALA A 126 -0.44 7.30 -25.01
N ILE A 127 -1.08 8.06 -25.90
CA ILE A 127 -2.41 7.71 -26.44
C ILE A 127 -2.37 6.40 -27.23
N LYS A 128 -1.34 6.15 -28.03
CA LYS A 128 -1.16 4.85 -28.73
C LYS A 128 -1.07 3.68 -27.75
N VAL A 129 -0.33 3.84 -26.66
CA VAL A 129 -0.22 2.83 -25.59
C VAL A 129 -1.59 2.56 -24.96
N LEU A 130 -2.38 3.60 -24.70
CA LEU A 130 -3.73 3.46 -24.12
C LEU A 130 -4.66 2.70 -25.06
N HIS A 131 -4.67 3.04 -26.35
CA HIS A 131 -5.43 2.30 -27.36
C HIS A 131 -5.03 0.83 -27.39
N ALA A 132 -3.74 0.53 -27.42
CA ALA A 132 -3.26 -0.86 -27.43
C ALA A 132 -3.72 -1.64 -26.18
N ARG A 133 -3.65 -1.02 -24.99
CA ARG A 133 -4.13 -1.64 -23.74
C ARG A 133 -5.65 -1.74 -23.64
N ARG A 134 -6.40 -0.84 -24.28
CA ARG A 134 -7.86 -0.92 -24.40
C ARG A 134 -8.27 -2.05 -25.34
N GLU A 135 -7.61 -2.21 -26.48
CA GLU A 135 -7.83 -3.31 -27.43
C GLU A 135 -7.48 -4.69 -26.82
N ALA A 136 -6.44 -4.76 -25.98
CA ALA A 136 -6.08 -5.97 -25.24
C ALA A 136 -7.21 -6.50 -24.32
N ARG A 137 -8.17 -5.65 -23.94
CA ARG A 137 -9.36 -6.06 -23.17
C ARG A 137 -10.30 -6.97 -23.96
N TYR A 138 -10.30 -6.85 -25.29
CA TYR A 138 -11.32 -7.42 -26.17
C TYR A 138 -10.76 -8.41 -27.21
N SER A 139 -9.48 -8.78 -27.10
CA SER A 139 -8.80 -9.63 -28.07
C SER A 139 -8.98 -11.12 -27.76
N VAL A 140 -9.46 -11.89 -28.74
CA VAL A 140 -9.56 -13.36 -28.68
C VAL A 140 -8.37 -13.96 -29.44
N GLY A 141 -7.42 -14.56 -28.71
CA GLY A 141 -6.32 -15.34 -29.29
C GLY A 141 -4.93 -14.70 -29.20
N SER A 142 -4.04 -15.39 -28.47
CA SER A 142 -2.57 -15.46 -28.62
C SER A 142 -1.66 -14.22 -28.65
N ALA A 143 -2.12 -12.97 -28.51
CA ALA A 143 -1.22 -11.81 -28.63
C ALA A 143 -1.35 -10.80 -27.47
N ALA A 144 -0.91 -11.21 -26.28
CA ALA A 144 -0.16 -10.40 -25.29
C ALA A 144 -0.31 -11.05 -23.89
N GLU A 145 0.43 -12.13 -23.64
CA GLU A 145 0.33 -12.88 -22.37
C GLU A 145 0.69 -12.08 -21.09
N HIS A 146 1.07 -10.80 -21.18
CA HIS A 146 1.59 -10.03 -20.05
C HIS A 146 1.17 -8.55 -20.00
N THR A 147 0.25 -8.05 -20.82
CA THR A 147 -0.17 -6.63 -20.78
C THR A 147 -1.46 -6.43 -20.01
N THR A 148 -1.43 -5.59 -18.98
CA THR A 148 -2.61 -5.28 -18.17
C THR A 148 -3.60 -4.42 -18.98
N PRO A 149 -4.88 -4.84 -19.14
CA PRO A 149 -5.87 -4.08 -19.89
C PRO A 149 -6.22 -2.73 -19.23
N LEU A 150 -6.61 -1.75 -20.05
CA LEU A 150 -6.93 -0.40 -19.61
C LEU A 150 -8.33 -0.32 -18.97
N GLY A 151 -8.41 0.40 -17.84
CA GLY A 151 -9.65 0.95 -17.28
C GLY A 151 -9.89 2.38 -17.78
N SER A 152 -9.82 3.36 -16.88
CA SER A 152 -9.86 4.80 -17.21
C SER A 152 -8.45 5.41 -17.30
N ALA A 153 -8.30 6.56 -17.94
CA ALA A 153 -7.01 7.25 -18.09
C ALA A 153 -7.05 8.68 -17.53
N PHE A 154 -6.03 9.03 -16.74
CA PHE A 154 -5.92 10.28 -16.00
C PHE A 154 -4.61 10.99 -16.34
N VAL A 155 -4.66 12.29 -16.63
CA VAL A 155 -3.52 13.18 -16.72
C VAL A 155 -3.30 13.79 -15.35
N ILE A 156 -2.13 13.53 -14.76
CA ILE A 156 -1.80 13.95 -13.38
C ILE A 156 -0.68 15.00 -13.31
N GLY A 157 -0.33 15.58 -14.45
CA GLY A 157 0.54 16.75 -14.55
C GLY A 157 1.88 16.48 -15.23
N GLY A 158 2.85 17.40 -15.19
CA GLY A 158 2.80 18.71 -14.55
C GLY A 158 2.23 19.80 -15.47
N ALA A 159 2.50 21.07 -15.12
CA ALA A 159 1.97 22.26 -15.80
C ALA A 159 2.07 22.20 -17.34
N ALA A 160 3.21 21.77 -17.88
CA ALA A 160 3.40 21.68 -19.33
C ALA A 160 2.44 20.67 -19.99
N LEU A 161 2.23 19.51 -19.35
CA LEU A 161 1.32 18.49 -19.85
C LEU A 161 -0.13 18.92 -19.70
N TYR A 162 -0.48 19.52 -18.56
CA TYR A 162 -1.82 20.10 -18.36
C TYR A 162 -2.15 21.15 -19.43
N ARG A 163 -1.25 22.12 -19.66
CA ARG A 163 -1.39 23.14 -20.70
C ARG A 163 -1.57 22.52 -22.08
N TYR A 164 -0.77 21.50 -22.40
CA TYR A 164 -0.85 20.81 -23.69
C TYR A 164 -2.25 20.21 -23.93
N VAL A 165 -2.78 19.52 -22.93
CA VAL A 165 -4.07 18.81 -23.00
C VAL A 165 -5.24 19.79 -22.95
N LEU A 166 -5.21 20.78 -22.06
CA LEU A 166 -6.25 21.82 -21.93
C LEU A 166 -6.39 22.67 -23.19
N ALA A 167 -5.27 23.12 -23.77
CA ALA A 167 -5.28 23.98 -24.96
C ALA A 167 -5.91 23.30 -26.18
N ARG A 168 -5.84 21.95 -26.24
CA ARG A 168 -6.40 21.16 -27.34
C ARG A 168 -7.83 20.71 -27.05
N GLY A 169 -8.11 20.27 -25.83
CA GLY A 169 -9.38 19.65 -25.41
C GLY A 169 -9.67 18.29 -26.06
N GLN A 170 -9.15 18.04 -27.26
CA GLN A 170 -9.27 16.77 -27.98
C GLN A 170 -8.12 16.64 -29.00
N GLY A 171 -7.89 15.43 -29.49
CA GLY A 171 -6.94 15.18 -30.56
C GLY A 171 -7.19 13.84 -31.23
N ASP A 172 -6.23 13.38 -32.02
CA ASP A 172 -6.36 12.11 -32.73
C ASP A 172 -6.49 10.94 -31.75
N GLY A 173 -7.68 10.34 -31.71
CA GLY A 173 -7.99 9.20 -30.84
C GLY A 173 -8.15 9.52 -29.36
N TRP A 174 -8.33 10.78 -28.94
CA TRP A 174 -8.58 11.12 -27.53
C TRP A 174 -9.42 12.38 -27.35
N VAL A 175 -10.13 12.47 -26.22
CA VAL A 175 -10.91 13.64 -25.80
C VAL A 175 -10.73 13.87 -24.30
N LEU A 176 -10.58 15.13 -23.90
CA LEU A 176 -10.60 15.52 -22.49
C LEU A 176 -12.06 15.65 -22.03
N ASP A 177 -12.48 14.75 -21.16
CA ASP A 177 -13.88 14.56 -20.76
C ASP A 177 -14.15 15.12 -19.35
N GLY A 178 -13.12 15.35 -18.54
CA GLY A 178 -13.33 15.80 -17.16
C GLY A 178 -12.12 16.45 -16.50
N LEU A 179 -12.42 17.27 -15.51
CA LEU A 179 -11.46 17.95 -14.65
C LEU A 179 -11.84 17.72 -13.18
N LEU A 180 -11.07 16.89 -12.48
CA LEU A 180 -11.20 16.61 -11.06
C LEU A 180 -10.28 17.55 -10.28
N VAL A 181 -10.85 18.58 -9.65
CA VAL A 181 -10.10 19.61 -8.93
C VAL A 181 -10.31 19.49 -7.43
N THR A 182 -9.22 19.38 -6.67
CA THR A 182 -9.23 19.67 -5.24
C THR A 182 -8.81 21.12 -5.02
N ARG A 183 -9.69 21.94 -4.43
CA ARG A 183 -9.40 23.34 -4.09
C ARG A 183 -8.80 23.51 -2.70
N ILE A 184 -7.63 24.13 -2.65
CA ILE A 184 -6.89 24.41 -1.42
C ILE A 184 -7.13 25.87 -1.08
N LEU A 185 -8.05 26.08 -0.13
CA LEU A 185 -8.41 27.41 0.33
C LEU A 185 -7.31 28.01 1.22
N ARG A 186 -6.63 27.17 2.02
CA ARG A 186 -5.54 27.52 2.95
C ARG A 186 -4.61 26.32 3.22
N PRO A 187 -3.37 26.56 3.71
CA PRO A 187 -2.71 27.85 3.85
C PRO A 187 -2.40 28.48 2.48
N ASP A 188 -2.25 29.79 2.44
CA ASP A 188 -1.70 30.45 1.26
C ASP A 188 -0.21 30.11 1.17
N VAL A 189 0.17 29.45 0.07
CA VAL A 189 1.53 28.96 -0.13
C VAL A 189 2.11 29.53 -1.41
N ALA A 190 3.36 29.99 -1.32
CA ALA A 190 4.09 30.45 -2.49
C ALA A 190 4.28 29.29 -3.47
N CYS A 191 3.80 29.48 -4.70
CA CYS A 191 3.95 28.55 -5.82
C CYS A 191 4.80 29.20 -6.92
N ASP A 192 5.58 28.38 -7.62
CA ASP A 192 6.31 28.78 -8.84
C ASP A 192 5.77 28.08 -10.10
N THR A 193 4.90 27.09 -9.91
CA THR A 193 4.30 26.30 -10.97
C THR A 193 2.78 26.40 -10.84
N PHE A 194 2.12 26.75 -11.95
CA PHE A 194 0.70 27.07 -11.98
C PHE A 194 -0.05 26.24 -13.02
N PHE A 195 -1.31 25.93 -12.71
CA PHE A 195 -2.31 25.41 -13.63
C PHE A 195 -2.96 26.57 -14.37
N ASP A 196 -3.30 26.38 -15.65
CA ASP A 196 -3.91 27.44 -16.46
C ASP A 196 -5.33 27.76 -15.95
N GLU A 197 -5.77 29.01 -16.08
CA GLU A 197 -7.08 29.43 -15.57
C GLU A 197 -8.22 28.78 -16.36
N PHE A 198 -9.14 28.15 -15.63
CA PHE A 198 -10.31 27.46 -16.18
C PHE A 198 -11.62 27.98 -15.60
N ARG A 199 -11.55 28.82 -14.55
CA ARG A 199 -12.71 29.41 -13.87
C ARG A 199 -13.19 30.69 -14.54
N THR A 200 -14.47 30.99 -14.34
CA THR A 200 -15.03 32.31 -14.59
C THR A 200 -14.68 33.31 -13.47
N PRO A 201 -14.74 34.63 -13.72
CA PRO A 201 -14.59 35.65 -12.68
C PRO A 201 -15.54 35.45 -11.49
N ALA A 202 -16.77 34.97 -11.74
CA ALA A 202 -17.74 34.70 -10.70
C ALA A 202 -17.32 33.52 -9.80
N GLN A 203 -16.77 32.45 -10.39
CA GLN A 203 -16.24 31.31 -9.64
C GLN A 203 -15.01 31.72 -8.80
N ILE A 204 -14.11 32.56 -9.35
CA ILE A 204 -12.97 33.12 -8.61
C ILE A 204 -13.46 33.93 -7.39
N ALA A 205 -14.43 34.81 -7.60
CA ALA A 205 -14.99 35.63 -6.52
C ALA A 205 -15.69 34.76 -5.45
N TRP A 206 -16.41 33.71 -5.87
CA TRP A 206 -17.04 32.77 -4.97
C TRP A 206 -16.03 31.97 -4.13
N GLU A 207 -14.97 31.45 -4.75
CA GLU A 207 -13.93 30.70 -4.03
C GLU A 207 -13.20 31.60 -3.02
N ALA A 208 -12.92 32.85 -3.38
CA ALA A 208 -12.34 33.83 -2.47
C ALA A 208 -13.27 34.14 -1.28
N ALA A 209 -14.57 34.32 -1.53
CA ALA A 209 -15.57 34.53 -0.49
C ALA A 209 -15.68 33.31 0.45
N LEU A 210 -15.65 32.09 -0.10
CA LEU A 210 -15.66 30.85 0.67
C LEU A 210 -14.40 30.74 1.53
N ALA A 211 -13.22 31.01 0.97
CA ALA A 211 -11.96 30.99 1.71
C ALA A 211 -11.94 31.99 2.87
N ASN A 212 -12.59 33.16 2.73
CA ASN A 212 -12.75 34.13 3.80
C ASN A 212 -13.70 33.67 4.91
N LYS A 213 -14.73 32.86 4.59
CA LYS A 213 -15.65 32.30 5.59
C LYS A 213 -15.01 31.19 6.42
N CYS A 214 -14.04 30.47 5.88
CA CYS A 214 -13.36 29.36 6.56
C CYS A 214 -12.34 29.78 7.65
N VAL A 215 -12.47 30.97 8.27
CA VAL A 215 -11.66 31.38 9.44
C VAL A 215 -12.23 30.71 10.70
N GLY A 216 -12.03 29.40 10.84
CA GLY A 216 -12.43 28.64 12.02
C GLY A 216 -12.99 27.25 11.68
N ALA A 217 -14.17 27.21 11.07
CA ALA A 217 -14.84 25.98 10.63
C ALA A 217 -15.32 26.11 9.17
N LEU A 218 -15.55 24.98 8.50
CA LEU A 218 -16.23 24.98 7.20
C LEU A 218 -17.68 25.49 7.39
N PRO A 219 -18.18 26.37 6.50
CA PRO A 219 -19.57 26.80 6.56
C PRO A 219 -20.51 25.60 6.40
N GLU A 220 -21.59 25.58 7.19
CA GLU A 220 -22.66 24.58 7.07
C GLU A 220 -23.42 24.74 5.74
N GLY A 221 -23.73 23.63 5.07
CA GLY A 221 -24.48 23.57 3.81
C GLY A 221 -23.67 23.04 2.62
N PRO A 222 -24.34 22.71 1.49
CA PRO A 222 -23.67 22.27 0.27
C PRO A 222 -22.82 23.41 -0.28
N ASN A 223 -21.49 23.28 -0.22
CA ASN A 223 -20.54 24.24 -0.78
C ASN A 223 -20.38 24.02 -2.29
N LEU A 224 -21.51 23.99 -3.01
CA LEU A 224 -21.55 23.79 -4.45
C LEU A 224 -21.09 25.08 -5.14
N CYS A 225 -20.09 24.95 -6.00
CA CYS A 225 -19.68 26.02 -6.90
C CYS A 225 -20.91 26.49 -7.71
N PRO A 226 -21.12 27.82 -7.90
CA PRO A 226 -22.25 28.31 -8.66
C PRO A 226 -22.35 27.60 -10.01
N GLY A 227 -23.49 26.93 -10.23
CA GLY A 227 -23.86 26.33 -11.50
C GLY A 227 -24.27 27.42 -12.47
N ASP A 228 -23.70 27.37 -13.67
CA ASP A 228 -24.00 28.16 -14.86
C ASP A 228 -23.65 29.66 -14.79
N ILE A 229 -22.62 30.09 -15.53
CA ILE A 229 -22.60 31.46 -16.08
C ILE A 229 -21.95 31.49 -17.48
N ASP A 230 -22.82 31.79 -18.45
CA ASP A 230 -22.63 32.53 -19.70
C ASP A 230 -22.00 31.82 -20.92
N THR A 231 -22.87 31.54 -21.90
CA THR A 231 -22.60 30.87 -23.18
C THR A 231 -21.70 31.66 -24.13
N GLU A 232 -21.28 32.87 -23.75
CA GLU A 232 -20.49 33.76 -24.61
C GLU A 232 -19.01 33.89 -24.22
N SER A 233 -18.57 33.32 -23.08
CA SER A 233 -17.16 33.34 -22.68
C SER A 233 -16.51 31.95 -22.73
N THR A 234 -15.23 31.90 -23.11
CA THR A 234 -14.41 30.70 -23.35
C THR A 234 -14.21 29.74 -22.17
N SER A 235 -14.94 29.88 -21.06
CA SER A 235 -14.82 29.02 -19.86
C SER A 235 -15.82 27.86 -19.93
N ARG A 236 -15.38 26.75 -20.54
CA ARG A 236 -16.19 25.59 -20.98
C ARG A 236 -16.56 24.55 -19.90
N TRP A 237 -16.10 24.69 -18.66
CA TRP A 237 -16.23 23.64 -17.63
C TRP A 237 -17.37 23.94 -16.65
N THR A 238 -18.36 23.05 -16.59
CA THR A 238 -19.44 23.08 -15.61
C THR A 238 -19.16 22.12 -14.45
N ALA A 239 -19.56 22.50 -13.24
CA ALA A 239 -19.49 21.60 -12.09
C ALA A 239 -20.47 20.45 -12.30
N VAL A 240 -19.98 19.22 -12.17
CA VAL A 240 -20.81 18.01 -12.28
C VAL A 240 -21.50 17.72 -10.95
N SER A 241 -22.66 17.07 -10.99
CA SER A 241 -23.39 16.65 -9.78
C SER A 241 -22.61 15.60 -8.97
N PRO A 242 -22.87 15.43 -7.66
CA PRO A 242 -22.28 14.35 -6.86
C PRO A 242 -22.46 12.94 -7.47
N ALA A 243 -23.59 12.71 -8.15
CA ALA A 243 -23.88 11.44 -8.83
C ALA A 243 -23.00 11.23 -10.07
N GLU A 244 -22.85 12.25 -10.92
CA GLU A 244 -21.95 12.20 -12.08
C GLU A 244 -20.49 12.10 -11.66
N HIS A 245 -20.10 12.81 -10.60
CA HIS A 245 -18.77 12.69 -10.01
C HIS A 245 -18.50 11.25 -9.55
N LYS A 246 -19.44 10.62 -8.84
CA LYS A 246 -19.35 9.21 -8.40
C LYS A 246 -19.20 8.23 -9.56
N THR A 247 -19.88 8.46 -10.68
CA THR A 247 -19.68 7.68 -11.91
C THR A 247 -18.24 7.81 -12.40
N TYR A 248 -17.69 9.02 -12.36
CA TYR A 248 -16.35 9.33 -12.84
C TYR A 248 -15.22 8.75 -11.98
N VAL A 249 -15.37 8.79 -10.65
CA VAL A 249 -14.37 8.27 -9.69
C VAL A 249 -14.58 6.80 -9.34
N GLY A 250 -15.56 6.14 -9.98
CA GLY A 250 -16.01 4.80 -9.63
C GLY A 250 -16.66 4.74 -8.25
N GLY A 251 -17.50 3.73 -8.01
CA GLY A 251 -18.30 3.65 -6.77
C GLY A 251 -17.53 3.68 -5.45
N ILE A 252 -16.20 3.64 -5.45
CA ILE A 252 -15.32 3.59 -4.26
C ILE A 252 -15.24 4.94 -3.52
N ALA A 253 -15.52 6.06 -4.19
CA ALA A 253 -15.56 7.38 -3.57
C ALA A 253 -16.99 7.93 -3.63
N HIS A 254 -17.56 8.24 -2.46
CA HIS A 254 -18.90 8.80 -2.33
C HIS A 254 -18.78 10.29 -2.03
N ALA A 255 -19.38 11.13 -2.86
CA ALA A 255 -19.75 12.48 -2.45
C ALA A 255 -21.12 12.37 -1.74
N ASP A 256 -21.24 12.90 -0.52
CA ASP A 256 -22.56 13.08 0.11
C ASP A 256 -23.38 14.14 -0.65
N GLU A 257 -24.64 14.34 -0.26
CA GLU A 257 -25.51 15.38 -0.85
C GLU A 257 -24.92 16.81 -0.72
N ALA A 258 -23.95 17.00 0.17
CA ALA A 258 -23.22 18.25 0.37
C ALA A 258 -21.91 18.35 -0.45
N GLY A 259 -21.55 17.32 -1.22
CA GLY A 259 -20.36 17.29 -2.06
C GLY A 259 -19.07 16.84 -1.35
N HIS A 260 -19.16 16.38 -0.10
CA HIS A 260 -17.98 15.89 0.63
C HIS A 260 -17.60 14.49 0.18
N VAL A 261 -16.37 14.34 -0.31
CA VAL A 261 -15.88 13.05 -0.77
C VAL A 261 -15.35 12.22 0.40
N PHE A 262 -16.00 11.09 0.65
CA PHE A 262 -15.57 10.08 1.62
C PHE A 262 -15.22 8.77 0.92
N LEU A 263 -14.19 8.10 1.44
CA LEU A 263 -13.98 6.69 1.17
C LEU A 263 -14.95 5.93 2.06
N ASP A 264 -15.97 5.31 1.48
CA ASP A 264 -16.89 4.49 2.26
C ASP A 264 -16.12 3.26 2.80
N PRO A 265 -15.89 3.14 4.12
CA PRO A 265 -15.21 1.98 4.71
C PRO A 265 -16.07 0.71 4.62
N ASN A 266 -17.37 0.86 4.34
CA ASN A 266 -18.40 -0.17 4.29
C ASN A 266 -18.82 -0.54 2.86
N LEU A 267 -18.35 0.16 1.82
CA LEU A 267 -18.37 -0.34 0.45
C LEU A 267 -17.31 -1.44 0.30
N ARG A 268 -17.61 -2.56 0.97
CA ARG A 268 -17.14 -3.88 0.59
C ARG A 268 -17.32 -3.99 -0.92
N MET A 269 -16.29 -4.51 -1.57
CA MET A 269 -16.36 -5.19 -2.87
C MET A 269 -17.80 -5.50 -3.23
N SER A 270 -18.34 -4.84 -4.26
CA SER A 270 -19.76 -4.98 -4.61
C SER A 270 -20.14 -6.46 -4.68
N ASP A 271 -21.41 -6.76 -4.44
CA ASP A 271 -21.89 -8.14 -4.57
C ASP A 271 -21.53 -8.73 -5.94
N GLU A 272 -21.41 -7.89 -6.99
CA GLU A 272 -20.88 -8.31 -8.29
C GLU A 272 -19.38 -8.70 -8.26
N ILE A 273 -18.52 -7.99 -7.51
CA ILE A 273 -17.10 -8.37 -7.34
C ILE A 273 -16.97 -9.63 -6.48
N ARG A 274 -17.85 -9.81 -5.49
CA ARG A 274 -17.92 -11.03 -4.66
C ARG A 274 -18.34 -12.23 -5.50
N GLU A 275 -19.39 -12.08 -6.32
CA GLU A 275 -19.86 -13.09 -7.27
C GLU A 275 -18.82 -13.37 -8.34
N ALA A 276 -18.19 -12.36 -8.94
CA ALA A 276 -17.14 -12.55 -9.93
C ALA A 276 -15.91 -13.28 -9.36
N ARG A 277 -15.55 -13.03 -8.09
CA ARG A 277 -14.47 -13.76 -7.40
C ARG A 277 -14.85 -15.19 -7.08
N GLU A 278 -16.08 -15.46 -6.64
CA GLU A 278 -16.55 -16.83 -6.40
C GLU A 278 -16.67 -17.61 -7.73
N LEU A 279 -17.15 -16.96 -8.81
CA LEU A 279 -17.20 -17.54 -10.15
C LEU A 279 -15.79 -17.84 -10.69
N ALA A 280 -14.82 -16.94 -10.49
CA ALA A 280 -13.43 -17.16 -10.87
C ALA A 280 -12.76 -18.28 -10.05
N LYS A 281 -13.14 -18.41 -8.78
CA LYS A 281 -12.68 -19.48 -7.89
C LYS A 281 -13.26 -20.84 -8.29
N GLN A 282 -14.54 -20.89 -8.66
CA GLN A 282 -15.17 -22.07 -9.26
C GLN A 282 -14.48 -22.46 -10.57
N ARG A 283 -14.31 -21.54 -11.52
CA ARG A 283 -13.60 -21.80 -12.79
C ARG A 283 -12.16 -22.29 -12.57
N LYS A 284 -11.47 -21.80 -11.55
CA LYS A 284 -10.12 -22.27 -11.17
C LYS A 284 -10.15 -23.68 -10.58
N GLN A 285 -11.17 -24.00 -9.78
CA GLN A 285 -11.39 -25.36 -9.26
C GLN A 285 -11.75 -26.34 -10.38
N GLU A 286 -12.61 -25.95 -11.32
CA GLU A 286 -12.97 -26.73 -12.50
C GLU A 286 -11.77 -26.98 -13.41
N ARG A 287 -10.94 -25.96 -13.69
CA ARG A 287 -9.70 -26.13 -14.46
C ARG A 287 -8.72 -27.08 -13.75
N LYS A 288 -8.61 -27.02 -12.42
CA LYS A 288 -7.79 -27.96 -11.65
C LYS A 288 -8.37 -29.37 -11.68
N ALA A 289 -9.69 -29.53 -11.59
CA ALA A 289 -10.37 -30.82 -11.68
C ALA A 289 -10.20 -31.43 -13.08
N ALA A 290 -10.37 -30.64 -14.14
CA ALA A 290 -10.15 -31.04 -15.53
C ALA A 290 -8.69 -31.40 -15.80
N ALA A 291 -7.73 -30.64 -15.27
CA ALA A 291 -6.30 -30.96 -15.36
C ALA A 291 -5.97 -32.27 -14.61
N LYS A 292 -6.60 -32.52 -13.47
CA LYS A 292 -6.45 -33.77 -12.70
C LYS A 292 -7.08 -34.97 -13.41
N LEU A 293 -8.21 -34.76 -14.10
CA LEU A 293 -8.85 -35.78 -14.94
C LEU A 293 -8.02 -36.10 -16.19
N LYS A 294 -7.40 -35.08 -16.79
CA LYS A 294 -6.48 -35.21 -17.93
C LYS A 294 -5.16 -35.88 -17.54
N ALA A 295 -4.67 -35.63 -16.33
CA ALA A 295 -3.52 -36.32 -15.75
C ALA A 295 -3.83 -37.75 -15.28
N ALA A 296 -5.11 -38.13 -15.19
CA ALA A 296 -5.57 -39.47 -14.86
C ALA A 296 -5.85 -40.34 -16.11
N GLN A 297 -5.75 -39.77 -17.32
CA GLN A 297 -5.77 -40.56 -18.55
C GLN A 297 -4.38 -41.15 -18.81
N PRO A 298 -4.28 -42.46 -19.10
CA PRO A 298 -3.00 -43.10 -19.35
C PRO A 298 -2.36 -42.54 -20.64
N PRO A 299 -1.03 -42.37 -20.68
CA PRO A 299 -0.33 -41.96 -21.89
C PRO A 299 -0.48 -43.03 -22.99
N PRO A 300 -0.36 -42.65 -24.28
CA PRO A 300 -0.36 -43.61 -25.37
C PRO A 300 0.84 -44.57 -25.25
N PRO A 301 0.71 -45.82 -25.76
CA PRO A 301 1.70 -46.85 -25.51
C PRO A 301 2.96 -46.60 -26.35
N GLU A 302 4.10 -46.48 -25.69
CA GLU A 302 5.42 -46.61 -26.31
C GLU A 302 6.27 -47.65 -25.56
N GLU A 303 7.18 -48.22 -26.35
CA GLU A 303 7.74 -49.56 -26.26
C GLU A 303 8.64 -49.83 -25.05
N HIS A 304 8.64 -51.12 -24.68
CA HIS A 304 9.43 -51.73 -23.62
C HIS A 304 10.93 -51.38 -23.67
N GLN A 305 11.50 -51.11 -22.50
CA GLN A 305 12.71 -51.80 -22.06
C GLN A 305 12.70 -51.97 -20.54
N GLU A 306 12.69 -53.24 -20.13
CA GLU A 306 12.74 -53.72 -18.75
C GLU A 306 14.03 -53.29 -18.04
N GLN A 307 13.91 -52.90 -16.77
CA GLN A 307 14.92 -53.26 -15.78
C GLN A 307 14.30 -53.39 -14.39
N GLN A 308 14.41 -54.60 -13.86
CA GLN A 308 13.86 -55.10 -12.61
C GLN A 308 14.66 -54.57 -11.40
N LYS A 309 13.97 -54.24 -10.30
CA LYS A 309 14.50 -54.45 -8.95
C LYS A 309 13.36 -54.68 -7.93
N ALA A 310 13.61 -55.69 -7.10
CA ALA A 310 12.69 -56.43 -6.23
C ALA A 310 12.24 -55.67 -4.96
N PRO A 311 11.21 -56.16 -4.23
CA PRO A 311 10.40 -55.39 -3.30
C PRO A 311 10.88 -55.50 -1.84
N ALA A 312 10.67 -54.44 -1.05
CA ALA A 312 10.79 -54.48 0.41
C ALA A 312 9.54 -53.87 1.08
N GLU A 313 9.19 -54.48 2.21
CA GLU A 313 7.89 -54.53 2.89
C GLU A 313 7.34 -53.19 3.40
N LYS A 314 6.01 -53.03 3.28
CA LYS A 314 5.25 -51.93 3.90
C LYS A 314 4.94 -52.26 5.36
N SER A 315 5.56 -51.52 6.28
CA SER A 315 5.07 -51.43 7.66
C SER A 315 4.00 -50.34 7.75
N GLU A 316 2.84 -50.71 8.31
CA GLU A 316 1.79 -49.79 8.71
C GLU A 316 2.32 -48.83 9.77
N LYS A 317 2.47 -47.54 9.42
CA LYS A 317 2.60 -46.46 10.39
C LYS A 317 1.41 -45.54 10.29
N GLN A 318 0.65 -45.51 11.38
CA GLN A 318 -0.45 -44.60 11.67
C GLN A 318 -0.12 -43.18 11.20
N ARG A 319 -1.00 -42.62 10.37
CA ARG A 319 -1.01 -41.20 9.99
C ARG A 319 -1.12 -40.35 11.25
N SER A 320 0.00 -39.78 11.72
CA SER A 320 -0.04 -38.73 12.74
C SER A 320 -0.75 -37.49 12.18
N ARG A 321 -1.79 -37.07 12.89
CA ARG A 321 -2.70 -35.94 12.61
C ARG A 321 -1.95 -34.63 12.27
N ASN A 322 -2.60 -33.85 11.41
CA ASN A 322 -2.30 -32.46 11.03
C ASN A 322 -1.82 -31.57 12.19
N PRO A 323 -0.98 -30.53 11.93
CA PRO A 323 -0.69 -29.48 12.92
C PRO A 323 -1.99 -28.79 13.34
N ARG A 324 -2.22 -28.64 14.65
CA ARG A 324 -3.42 -28.05 15.24
C ARG A 324 -3.71 -26.66 14.64
N ALA A 325 -4.97 -26.42 14.27
CA ALA A 325 -5.44 -25.10 13.87
C ALA A 325 -5.23 -24.09 15.01
N ASP A 326 -4.86 -22.84 14.68
CA ASP A 326 -4.69 -21.76 15.66
C ASP A 326 -6.01 -21.51 16.43
N THR A 327 -5.94 -21.30 17.74
CA THR A 327 -7.11 -20.86 18.53
C THR A 327 -7.59 -19.48 18.08
N PRO A 328 -8.87 -19.11 18.30
CA PRO A 328 -9.39 -17.78 17.95
C PRO A 328 -8.54 -16.63 18.50
N ASP A 329 -8.07 -16.73 19.74
CA ASP A 329 -7.16 -15.75 20.36
C ASP A 329 -5.83 -15.61 19.63
N VAL A 330 -5.24 -16.73 19.18
CA VAL A 330 -4.00 -16.71 18.42
C VAL A 330 -4.22 -16.09 17.04
N GLN A 331 -5.36 -16.39 16.41
CA GLN A 331 -5.73 -15.77 15.13
C GLN A 331 -5.92 -14.26 15.29
N LEU A 332 -6.63 -13.82 16.32
CA LEU A 332 -6.89 -12.41 16.61
C LEU A 332 -5.60 -11.66 16.94
N SER A 333 -4.72 -12.24 17.78
CA SER A 333 -3.40 -11.67 18.05
C SER A 333 -2.56 -11.55 16.78
N LYS A 334 -2.55 -12.57 15.89
CA LYS A 334 -1.85 -12.47 14.60
C LYS A 334 -2.44 -11.38 13.69
N ALA A 335 -3.77 -11.22 13.68
CA ALA A 335 -4.44 -10.17 12.92
C ALA A 335 -4.07 -8.78 13.45
N LEU A 336 -4.15 -8.56 14.77
CA LEU A 336 -3.74 -7.31 15.43
C LEU A 336 -2.27 -6.99 15.16
N ALA A 337 -1.36 -7.94 15.37
CA ALA A 337 0.07 -7.76 15.09
C ALA A 337 0.31 -7.36 13.64
N TYR A 338 -0.38 -7.98 12.68
CA TYR A 338 -0.26 -7.60 11.27
C TYR A 338 -0.73 -6.17 11.03
N ILE A 339 -1.95 -5.83 11.48
CA ILE A 339 -2.56 -4.53 11.25
C ILE A 339 -1.67 -3.43 11.83
N LEU A 340 -1.32 -3.55 13.12
CA LEU A 340 -0.60 -2.53 13.87
C LEU A 340 0.86 -2.37 13.40
N ARG A 341 1.47 -3.39 12.79
CA ARG A 341 2.88 -3.33 12.37
C ARG A 341 3.09 -3.10 10.88
N HIS A 342 2.17 -3.55 10.05
CA HIS A 342 2.37 -3.66 8.59
C HIS A 342 1.14 -3.26 7.78
N GLY A 343 -0.04 -3.60 8.28
CA GLY A 343 -1.29 -3.62 7.53
C GLY A 343 -2.07 -2.31 7.55
N ALA A 344 -1.81 -1.40 8.50
CA ALA A 344 -2.63 -0.20 8.70
C ALA A 344 -2.86 0.60 7.41
N ALA A 345 -1.80 0.89 6.65
CA ALA A 345 -1.91 1.61 5.37
C ALA A 345 -2.62 0.82 4.25
N LYS A 346 -2.55 -0.52 4.28
CA LYS A 346 -3.25 -1.40 3.33
C LYS A 346 -4.73 -1.56 3.68
N GLU A 347 -5.06 -1.48 4.96
CA GLU A 347 -6.42 -1.57 5.50
C GLU A 347 -7.07 -0.19 5.73
N PHE A 348 -6.39 0.88 5.27
CA PHE A 348 -6.82 2.28 5.31
C PHE A 348 -7.12 2.80 6.71
N LEU A 349 -6.38 2.33 7.71
CA LEU A 349 -6.51 2.78 9.10
C LEU A 349 -5.65 4.02 9.34
N PRO A 350 -6.19 5.07 9.99
CA PRO A 350 -5.40 6.21 10.42
C PRO A 350 -4.47 5.77 11.55
N VAL A 351 -3.16 5.80 11.28
CA VAL A 351 -2.11 5.49 12.26
C VAL A 351 -1.39 6.76 12.64
N ARG A 352 -1.29 7.00 13.95
CA ARG A 352 -0.57 8.14 14.51
C ARG A 352 0.96 7.93 14.46
N PRO A 353 1.77 9.00 14.55
CA PRO A 353 3.23 8.89 14.62
C PRO A 353 3.75 8.05 15.78
N ASP A 354 3.01 8.04 16.89
CA ASP A 354 3.25 7.25 18.11
C ASP A 354 2.79 5.78 18.00
N GLY A 355 2.22 5.39 16.85
CA GLY A 355 1.75 4.04 16.53
C GLY A 355 0.31 3.71 16.94
N TYR A 356 -0.40 4.62 17.62
CA TYR A 356 -1.77 4.38 18.06
C TYR A 356 -2.80 4.41 16.91
N ILE A 357 -3.76 3.49 16.99
CA ILE A 357 -4.96 3.40 16.16
C ILE A 357 -6.16 3.18 17.10
N LYS A 358 -7.31 3.77 16.81
CA LYS A 358 -8.54 3.51 17.58
C LYS A 358 -8.98 2.05 17.44
N VAL A 359 -9.38 1.44 18.56
CA VAL A 359 -9.68 0.00 18.64
C VAL A 359 -10.92 -0.37 17.83
N ASP A 360 -11.95 0.49 17.83
CA ASP A 360 -13.17 0.32 17.05
C ASP A 360 -12.89 0.19 15.53
N LEU A 361 -11.99 1.02 15.00
CA LEU A 361 -11.57 0.98 13.59
C LEU A 361 -10.85 -0.33 13.25
N VAL A 362 -10.01 -0.83 14.18
CA VAL A 362 -9.30 -2.10 14.03
C VAL A 362 -10.27 -3.29 14.08
N ILE A 363 -11.22 -3.29 15.01
CA ILE A 363 -12.24 -4.34 15.14
C ILE A 363 -13.15 -4.39 13.92
N ALA A 364 -13.48 -3.23 13.34
CA ALA A 364 -14.29 -3.15 12.13
C ALA A 364 -13.62 -3.75 10.88
N ARG A 365 -12.34 -4.14 10.93
CA ARG A 365 -11.64 -4.66 9.75
C ARG A 365 -12.10 -6.08 9.40
N PRO A 366 -12.31 -6.40 8.10
CA PRO A 366 -12.76 -7.74 7.68
C PRO A 366 -11.85 -8.87 8.13
N ARG A 367 -10.55 -8.62 8.28
CA ARG A 367 -9.59 -9.61 8.79
C ARG A 367 -9.86 -9.98 10.26
N VAL A 368 -10.34 -9.03 11.05
CA VAL A 368 -10.71 -9.21 12.46
C VAL A 368 -12.12 -9.79 12.55
N GLN A 369 -13.10 -9.23 11.84
CA GLN A 369 -14.50 -9.68 11.87
C GLN A 369 -14.71 -11.15 11.44
N LYS A 370 -13.84 -11.70 10.59
CA LYS A 370 -13.92 -13.09 10.12
C LYS A 370 -13.48 -14.12 11.16
N ILE A 371 -12.94 -13.69 12.29
CA ILE A 371 -12.48 -14.58 13.35
C ILE A 371 -13.69 -14.90 14.22
N GLY A 372 -14.13 -16.16 14.18
CA GLY A 372 -15.19 -16.64 15.07
C GLY A 372 -14.65 -16.80 16.48
N MET A 373 -15.13 -15.98 17.39
CA MET A 373 -14.87 -16.07 18.83
C MET A 373 -15.91 -16.99 19.46
N ASP A 374 -15.46 -17.78 20.43
CA ASP A 374 -16.28 -18.72 21.21
C ASP A 374 -17.05 -19.74 20.35
N ASP A 375 -17.86 -20.59 20.98
CA ASP A 375 -18.58 -21.67 20.28
C ASP A 375 -19.68 -21.13 19.35
N ASP A 376 -20.18 -19.91 19.62
CA ASP A 376 -21.20 -19.23 18.82
C ASP A 376 -20.63 -18.52 17.57
N GLY A 377 -19.30 -18.47 17.42
CA GLY A 377 -18.64 -17.88 16.25
C GLY A 377 -18.85 -16.37 16.11
N ARG A 378 -19.12 -15.66 17.21
CA ARG A 378 -19.31 -14.20 17.21
C ARG A 378 -18.05 -13.48 16.72
N SER A 379 -18.20 -12.33 16.07
CA SER A 379 -17.03 -11.51 15.71
C SER A 379 -16.33 -10.94 16.96
N PRO A 380 -15.03 -10.60 16.89
CA PRO A 380 -14.30 -10.04 18.01
C PRO A 380 -14.87 -8.70 18.47
N ALA A 381 -14.88 -8.48 19.79
CA ALA A 381 -15.32 -7.25 20.43
C ALA A 381 -14.17 -6.54 21.17
N LEU A 382 -14.45 -5.34 21.70
CA LEU A 382 -13.48 -4.57 22.48
C LEU A 382 -12.89 -5.37 23.65
N SER A 383 -13.73 -6.15 24.34
CA SER A 383 -13.32 -7.03 25.44
C SER A 383 -12.30 -8.09 25.01
N ASP A 384 -12.39 -8.62 23.78
CA ASP A 384 -11.42 -9.59 23.27
C ASP A 384 -10.07 -8.94 22.97
N VAL A 385 -10.08 -7.73 22.40
CA VAL A 385 -8.84 -6.97 22.15
C VAL A 385 -8.18 -6.58 23.46
N GLN A 386 -8.96 -6.12 24.45
CA GLN A 386 -8.47 -5.84 25.80
C GLN A 386 -7.88 -7.07 26.46
N ARG A 387 -8.57 -8.21 26.37
CA ARG A 387 -8.09 -9.49 26.90
C ARG A 387 -6.80 -9.94 26.22
N ILE A 388 -6.69 -9.82 24.90
CA ILE A 388 -5.46 -10.20 24.17
C ILE A 388 -4.29 -9.29 24.50
N ALA A 389 -4.52 -7.98 24.61
CA ALA A 389 -3.47 -7.04 24.99
C ALA A 389 -2.97 -7.33 26.42
N SER A 390 -3.89 -7.57 27.36
CA SER A 390 -3.57 -7.87 28.76
C SER A 390 -2.94 -9.26 28.96
N ALA A 391 -3.38 -10.26 28.20
CA ALA A 391 -2.87 -11.63 28.28
C ALA A 391 -1.62 -11.88 27.42
N ASP A 392 -1.13 -10.88 26.69
CA ASP A 392 0.03 -11.04 25.84
C ASP A 392 1.31 -11.15 26.67
N GLY A 393 1.75 -12.38 26.93
CA GLY A 393 3.02 -12.65 27.62
C GLY A 393 4.26 -12.06 26.94
N LYS A 394 4.17 -11.59 25.68
CA LYS A 394 5.25 -10.89 24.98
C LYS A 394 5.12 -9.36 25.01
N LYS A 395 4.08 -8.82 25.65
CA LYS A 395 3.79 -7.38 25.76
C LYS A 395 3.95 -6.67 24.41
N ARG A 396 3.31 -7.18 23.36
CA ARG A 396 3.40 -6.64 21.99
C ARG A 396 2.54 -5.42 21.79
N TYR A 397 1.51 -5.27 22.62
CA TYR A 397 0.47 -4.26 22.47
C TYR A 397 0.42 -3.38 23.70
N GLU A 398 0.14 -2.10 23.49
CA GLU A 398 -0.22 -1.15 24.53
C GLU A 398 -1.61 -0.59 24.23
N LEU A 399 -2.42 -0.50 25.28
CA LEU A 399 -3.74 0.11 25.24
C LEU A 399 -3.70 1.45 25.97
N ALA A 400 -4.46 2.40 25.45
CA ALA A 400 -4.69 3.69 26.10
C ALA A 400 -6.17 4.05 26.02
N ALA A 401 -6.68 4.72 27.05
CA ALA A 401 -8.01 5.29 27.05
C ALA A 401 -7.86 6.81 26.98
N GLY A 402 -8.40 7.42 25.94
CA GLY A 402 -8.31 8.86 25.76
C GLY A 402 -9.47 9.47 24.99
N THR A 403 -9.26 10.61 24.36
CA THR A 403 -10.28 11.29 23.55
C THR A 403 -10.26 10.79 22.11
N ASP A 404 -11.19 11.31 21.29
CA ASP A 404 -11.25 11.00 19.86
C ASP A 404 -10.00 11.50 19.09
N GLU A 405 -9.26 12.45 19.65
CA GLU A 405 -8.13 13.13 19.01
C GLU A 405 -6.79 12.68 19.61
N SER A 406 -6.77 12.27 20.87
CA SER A 406 -5.55 12.01 21.63
C SER A 406 -5.66 10.75 22.50
N PRO A 407 -4.71 9.80 22.38
CA PRO A 407 -4.67 8.61 23.26
C PRO A 407 -4.19 8.92 24.68
N THR A 408 -3.63 10.11 24.94
CA THR A 408 -3.05 10.48 26.24
C THR A 408 -3.96 11.36 27.10
N ASP A 409 -4.92 12.04 26.49
CA ASP A 409 -5.82 12.96 27.19
C ASP A 409 -6.98 12.15 27.78
N ALA A 410 -7.38 12.41 29.02
CA ALA A 410 -8.40 11.61 29.69
C ALA A 410 -9.72 11.56 28.89
N GLY A 411 -10.17 10.34 28.57
CA GLY A 411 -11.42 10.07 27.85
C GLY A 411 -11.73 8.57 27.80
N ASP A 412 -12.78 8.20 27.07
CA ASP A 412 -13.35 6.86 26.98
C ASP A 412 -13.07 6.14 25.65
N VAL A 413 -12.44 6.82 24.68
CA VAL A 413 -12.05 6.24 23.40
C VAL A 413 -10.84 5.32 23.60
N MET A 414 -10.99 4.07 23.20
CA MET A 414 -9.93 3.07 23.32
C MET A 414 -8.99 3.09 22.13
N TRP A 415 -7.70 3.18 22.41
CA TRP A 415 -6.60 3.16 21.44
C TRP A 415 -5.70 1.94 21.67
N ILE A 416 -5.11 1.44 20.59
CA ILE A 416 -4.14 0.34 20.61
C ILE A 416 -2.95 0.64 19.70
N ARG A 417 -1.74 0.31 20.15
CA ARG A 417 -0.53 0.30 19.31
C ARG A 417 0.24 -1.00 19.47
N ALA A 418 1.07 -1.32 18.49
CA ALA A 418 2.15 -2.26 18.72
C ALA A 418 3.37 -1.51 19.30
N VAL A 419 4.09 -2.14 20.22
CA VAL A 419 5.27 -1.53 20.88
C VAL A 419 6.50 -1.51 19.96
N GLN A 420 6.57 -2.50 19.07
CA GLN A 420 7.72 -2.74 18.19
C GLN A 420 7.30 -3.49 16.93
N GLY A 421 8.27 -3.67 16.01
CA GLY A 421 8.15 -4.57 14.86
C GLY A 421 7.55 -3.94 13.62
N HIS A 422 7.44 -2.61 13.59
CA HIS A 422 6.79 -1.86 12.52
C HIS A 422 7.59 -1.89 11.19
N SER A 423 6.84 -1.91 10.10
CA SER A 423 7.25 -1.54 8.74
C SER A 423 6.46 -0.34 8.22
N ILE A 424 5.66 0.30 9.07
CA ILE A 424 4.83 1.45 8.73
C ILE A 424 5.72 2.69 8.88
N SER A 425 5.97 3.39 7.79
CA SER A 425 6.88 4.54 7.76
C SER A 425 6.34 5.77 8.50
N GLN A 426 5.03 5.83 8.77
CA GLN A 426 4.39 6.91 9.53
C GLN A 426 4.72 6.86 11.02
N ILE A 427 5.17 5.70 11.54
CA ILE A 427 5.46 5.52 12.96
C ILE A 427 6.91 5.93 13.20
N SER A 428 7.09 7.09 13.82
CA SER A 428 8.39 7.73 14.09
C SER A 428 8.60 8.10 15.56
N GLU A 429 7.55 8.11 16.37
CA GLU A 429 7.54 8.61 17.75
C GLU A 429 7.22 7.49 18.75
N LEU A 430 7.88 6.34 18.60
CA LEU A 430 7.76 5.31 19.63
C LEU A 430 8.62 5.72 20.83
N GLU A 431 8.04 5.63 22.03
CA GLU A 431 8.76 5.82 23.29
C GLU A 431 9.73 4.66 23.49
N HIS A 432 10.93 4.80 22.93
CA HIS A 432 12.05 3.90 23.15
C HIS A 432 13.12 4.62 23.98
N THR A 433 13.70 3.90 24.93
CA THR A 433 14.84 4.41 25.70
C THR A 433 16.08 4.31 24.83
N THR A 434 16.68 5.44 24.46
CA THR A 434 17.95 5.44 23.71
C THR A 434 19.06 4.88 24.59
N ILE A 435 19.85 3.95 24.04
CA ILE A 435 21.01 3.39 24.73
C ILE A 435 22.17 4.35 24.56
N THR A 436 22.80 4.70 25.67
CA THR A 436 23.94 5.62 25.76
C THR A 436 25.05 4.96 26.57
N PRO A 437 26.31 5.43 26.46
CA PRO A 437 27.40 4.95 27.32
C PRO A 437 27.07 5.01 28.82
N ASP A 438 26.27 5.99 29.25
CA ASP A 438 25.93 6.20 30.66
C ASP A 438 24.85 5.24 31.18
N ASN A 439 23.93 4.77 30.32
CA ASN A 439 22.82 3.91 30.73
C ASN A 439 22.96 2.45 30.29
N ILE A 440 23.92 2.11 29.42
CA ILE A 440 24.06 0.77 28.83
C ILE A 440 24.18 -0.33 29.89
N ALA A 441 24.90 -0.07 30.99
CA ALA A 441 25.09 -1.00 32.09
C ALA A 441 23.79 -1.33 32.85
N SER A 442 22.80 -0.43 32.81
CA SER A 442 21.49 -0.64 33.42
C SER A 442 20.49 -1.33 32.48
N LEU A 443 20.77 -1.33 31.17
CA LEU A 443 19.84 -1.81 30.13
C LEU A 443 20.23 -3.16 29.55
N LEU A 444 21.53 -3.46 29.44
CA LEU A 444 22.06 -4.67 28.79
C LEU A 444 22.87 -5.52 29.75
N ARG A 445 22.91 -6.83 29.46
CA ARG A 445 23.84 -7.76 30.11
C ARG A 445 25.25 -7.52 29.56
N SER A 446 26.25 -7.78 30.39
CA SER A 446 27.65 -7.79 30.00
C SER A 446 28.27 -9.16 30.22
N GLU A 447 29.24 -9.49 29.38
CA GLU A 447 30.14 -10.61 29.60
C GLU A 447 31.60 -10.16 29.55
N SER A 448 32.50 -10.96 30.13
CA SER A 448 33.95 -10.73 30.22
C SER A 448 34.41 -9.52 31.06
N GLU A 449 35.73 -9.41 31.26
CA GLU A 449 36.39 -8.22 31.79
C GLU A 449 37.49 -7.76 30.82
N PRO A 450 37.45 -6.51 30.31
CA PRO A 450 36.43 -5.47 30.52
C PRO A 450 35.05 -5.84 29.94
N PRO A 451 33.95 -5.24 30.43
CA PRO A 451 32.60 -5.67 30.09
C PRO A 451 32.24 -5.41 28.62
N VAL A 452 31.79 -6.46 27.93
CA VAL A 452 31.17 -6.41 26.60
C VAL A 452 29.66 -6.45 26.78
N TYR A 453 29.00 -5.31 26.56
CA TYR A 453 27.54 -5.22 26.61
C TYR A 453 26.92 -5.72 25.32
N TYR A 454 26.06 -6.74 25.40
CA TYR A 454 25.59 -7.45 24.21
C TYR A 454 24.07 -7.49 24.05
N ALA A 455 23.66 -7.77 22.82
CA ALA A 455 22.29 -8.17 22.47
C ALA A 455 22.33 -9.28 21.41
N VAL A 456 21.30 -10.15 21.38
CA VAL A 456 21.32 -11.39 20.60
C VAL A 456 20.33 -11.35 19.44
N HIS A 457 20.81 -11.62 18.23
CA HIS A 457 19.96 -11.84 17.05
C HIS A 457 19.70 -13.33 16.83
N GLY A 458 18.44 -13.75 16.91
CA GLY A 458 18.04 -15.13 16.61
C GLY A 458 17.61 -15.30 15.16
N THR A 459 18.29 -16.18 14.43
CA THR A 459 18.00 -16.49 13.02
C THR A 459 17.99 -18.02 12.77
N ASN A 460 17.85 -18.45 11.52
CA ASN A 460 17.98 -19.85 11.11
C ASN A 460 19.22 -20.06 10.22
N ASP A 461 19.56 -21.31 9.94
CA ASP A 461 20.74 -21.68 9.14
C ASP A 461 20.82 -21.02 7.77
N ASP A 462 19.72 -21.03 7.01
CA ASP A 462 19.71 -20.49 5.66
C ASP A 462 19.88 -18.97 5.67
N ALA A 463 19.20 -18.28 6.58
CA ALA A 463 19.35 -16.85 6.74
C ALA A 463 20.72 -16.48 7.31
N TYR A 464 21.33 -17.31 8.17
CA TYR A 464 22.69 -17.12 8.65
C TYR A 464 23.71 -17.12 7.51
N ARG A 465 23.62 -18.09 6.59
CA ARG A 465 24.50 -18.11 5.40
C ARG A 465 24.36 -16.84 4.57
N ALA A 466 23.13 -16.33 4.40
CA ALA A 466 22.88 -15.08 3.69
C ALA A 466 23.43 -13.84 4.43
N ILE A 467 23.31 -13.80 5.77
CA ILE A 467 23.89 -12.75 6.61
C ILE A 467 25.41 -12.71 6.45
N VAL A 468 26.07 -13.86 6.56
CA VAL A 468 27.53 -13.98 6.36
C VAL A 468 27.93 -13.56 4.96
N ALA A 469 27.22 -14.03 3.93
CA ALA A 469 27.52 -13.68 2.54
C ALA A 469 27.31 -12.18 2.23
N SER A 470 26.33 -11.54 2.87
CA SER A 470 26.05 -10.10 2.69
C SER A 470 26.92 -9.20 3.56
N GLY A 471 27.56 -9.72 4.60
CA GLY A 471 28.46 -8.98 5.48
C GLY A 471 27.80 -8.27 6.66
N GLY A 472 26.48 -8.40 6.85
CA GLY A 472 25.74 -7.67 7.89
C GLY A 472 24.33 -8.16 8.16
N LEU A 473 23.79 -7.78 9.33
CA LEU A 473 22.38 -7.91 9.66
C LEU A 473 21.61 -6.76 9.00
N ARG A 474 20.44 -7.01 8.41
CA ARG A 474 19.62 -5.98 7.78
C ARG A 474 18.25 -5.84 8.45
N THR A 475 17.68 -4.64 8.38
CA THR A 475 16.30 -4.39 8.83
C THR A 475 15.25 -5.16 8.01
N MET A 476 15.64 -5.56 6.78
CA MET A 476 14.77 -6.21 5.79
C MET A 476 13.56 -5.32 5.48
N GLY A 477 12.34 -5.83 5.67
CA GLY A 477 11.12 -5.06 5.49
C GLY A 477 10.69 -4.28 6.72
N ARG A 478 11.50 -4.15 7.78
CA ARG A 478 11.17 -3.44 9.03
C ARG A 478 11.95 -2.15 9.16
N ASN A 479 11.56 -1.29 10.10
CA ASN A 479 12.29 -0.05 10.38
C ASN A 479 13.60 -0.29 11.16
N HIS A 480 13.68 -1.39 11.91
CA HIS A 480 14.82 -1.71 12.79
C HIS A 480 15.17 -3.19 12.73
N ILE A 481 16.44 -3.51 12.96
CA ILE A 481 16.94 -4.84 13.33
C ILE A 481 16.47 -5.12 14.77
N HIS A 482 15.87 -6.29 14.98
CA HIS A 482 15.38 -6.73 16.30
C HIS A 482 16.41 -7.64 16.95
N LEU A 483 16.80 -7.28 18.16
CA LEU A 483 17.72 -8.02 19.02
C LEU A 483 17.03 -8.30 20.36
N ALA A 484 17.29 -9.47 20.93
CA ALA A 484 16.84 -9.84 22.27
C ALA A 484 17.92 -9.47 23.30
N LEU A 485 17.53 -9.24 24.55
CA LEU A 485 18.49 -9.02 25.65
C LEU A 485 19.37 -10.26 25.89
N ASP A 486 18.84 -11.44 25.59
CA ASP A 486 19.55 -12.71 25.66
C ASP A 486 18.81 -13.78 24.83
N ARG A 487 19.28 -15.03 24.85
CA ARG A 487 18.56 -16.19 24.31
C ARG A 487 17.19 -16.33 24.99
N LEU A 488 16.25 -16.98 24.29
CA LEU A 488 14.92 -17.28 24.85
C LEU A 488 15.06 -18.21 26.07
N GLY A 489 14.80 -17.68 27.24
CA GLY A 489 15.15 -18.27 28.54
C GLY A 489 15.47 -17.14 29.54
N ASP A 490 15.60 -17.45 30.83
CA ASP A 490 16.08 -16.52 31.87
C ASP A 490 15.45 -15.11 31.89
N GLY A 491 14.13 -15.07 31.71
CA GLY A 491 13.33 -13.83 31.75
C GLY A 491 13.20 -13.10 30.41
N VAL A 492 13.83 -13.57 29.33
CA VAL A 492 13.72 -12.97 27.99
C VAL A 492 12.62 -13.64 27.18
N VAL A 493 11.53 -12.89 26.92
CA VAL A 493 10.32 -13.42 26.26
C VAL A 493 10.13 -12.89 24.83
N SER A 494 10.79 -11.80 24.47
CA SER A 494 10.63 -11.07 23.20
C SER A 494 11.97 -10.83 22.50
N GLY A 495 11.94 -10.38 21.24
CA GLY A 495 13.15 -10.08 20.44
C GLY A 495 13.57 -11.16 19.45
N MET A 496 13.23 -12.44 19.67
CA MET A 496 13.55 -13.53 18.73
C MET A 496 12.46 -14.62 18.61
N ARG A 497 12.56 -15.49 17.61
CA ARG A 497 11.61 -16.59 17.38
C ARG A 497 12.04 -17.83 18.16
N LYS A 498 11.07 -18.62 18.66
CA LYS A 498 11.33 -19.93 19.29
C LYS A 498 11.98 -20.94 18.34
N SER A 499 11.80 -20.74 17.03
CA SER A 499 12.35 -21.59 15.97
C SER A 499 13.73 -21.15 15.49
N SER A 500 14.38 -20.19 16.16
CA SER A 500 15.73 -19.76 15.80
C SER A 500 16.74 -20.86 16.16
N THR A 501 17.64 -21.18 15.22
CA THR A 501 18.69 -22.20 15.35
C THR A 501 20.10 -21.60 15.39
N ARG A 502 20.23 -20.30 15.10
CA ARG A 502 21.49 -19.55 15.10
C ARG A 502 21.33 -18.28 15.93
N PHE A 503 22.33 -17.97 16.74
CA PHE A 503 22.31 -16.87 17.71
C PHE A 503 23.55 -16.01 17.53
N LEU A 504 23.41 -14.80 17.01
CA LEU A 504 24.52 -13.88 16.79
C LEU A 504 24.55 -12.86 17.94
N TYR A 505 25.67 -12.81 18.67
CA TYR A 505 25.89 -11.88 19.77
C TYR A 505 26.55 -10.62 19.25
N VAL A 506 25.83 -9.51 19.37
CA VAL A 506 26.24 -8.18 18.91
C VAL A 506 26.82 -7.41 20.08
N ASP A 507 28.04 -6.90 19.92
CA ASP A 507 28.68 -5.94 20.81
C ASP A 507 28.07 -4.55 20.59
N VAL A 508 27.14 -4.19 21.47
CA VAL A 508 26.40 -2.92 21.40
C VAL A 508 27.28 -1.75 21.82
N GLY A 509 28.19 -1.95 22.78
CA GLY A 509 29.12 -0.92 23.24
C GLY A 509 30.05 -0.46 22.13
N LYS A 510 30.65 -1.41 21.39
CA LYS A 510 31.50 -1.12 20.23
C LYS A 510 30.74 -0.43 19.10
N ALA A 511 29.51 -0.87 18.82
CA ALA A 511 28.69 -0.24 17.77
C ALA A 511 28.27 1.19 18.13
N LEU A 512 27.96 1.47 19.41
CA LEU A 512 27.67 2.82 19.90
C LEU A 512 28.90 3.74 19.81
N ALA A 513 30.09 3.24 20.12
CA ALA A 513 31.34 3.99 19.99
C ALA A 513 31.63 4.40 18.53
N ASP A 514 31.24 3.55 17.57
CA ASP A 514 31.30 3.84 16.13
C ASP A 514 30.11 4.70 15.62
N GLY A 515 29.25 5.20 16.53
CA GLY A 515 28.15 6.13 16.20
C GLY A 515 26.86 5.47 15.73
N ILE A 516 26.69 4.15 15.90
CA ILE A 516 25.46 3.45 15.51
C ILE A 516 24.44 3.54 16.65
N PRO A 517 23.25 4.13 16.44
CA PRO A 517 22.27 4.30 17.50
C PRO A 517 21.55 2.98 17.83
N PHE A 518 21.31 2.76 19.12
CA PHE A 518 20.48 1.69 19.65
C PHE A 518 19.43 2.24 20.60
N SER A 519 18.29 1.56 20.69
CA SER A 519 17.24 1.85 21.66
C SER A 519 16.64 0.57 22.22
N VAL A 520 15.99 0.66 23.38
CA VAL A 520 15.23 -0.44 23.99
C VAL A 520 13.76 -0.05 24.02
N SER A 521 12.89 -0.92 23.49
CA SER A 521 11.45 -0.72 23.58
C SER A 521 10.92 -1.08 24.97
N SER A 522 9.71 -0.62 25.32
CA SER A 522 9.08 -0.87 26.62
C SER A 522 8.93 -2.36 26.99
N ASN A 523 8.97 -3.27 25.99
CA ASN A 523 8.97 -4.71 26.19
C ASN A 523 10.36 -5.38 26.18
N GLY A 524 11.43 -4.60 26.33
CA GLY A 524 12.80 -5.09 26.47
C GLY A 524 13.43 -5.62 25.19
N VAL A 525 12.95 -5.19 24.01
CA VAL A 525 13.58 -5.56 22.72
C VAL A 525 14.57 -4.47 22.36
N VAL A 526 15.79 -4.87 22.03
CA VAL A 526 16.85 -3.97 21.58
C VAL A 526 16.69 -3.75 20.08
N LEU A 527 16.78 -2.49 19.66
CA LEU A 527 16.48 -2.02 18.31
C LEU A 527 17.64 -1.18 17.79
N THR A 528 17.99 -1.38 16.52
CA THR A 528 18.88 -0.47 15.80
C THR A 528 18.45 -0.36 14.34
N ALA A 529 18.56 0.83 13.76
CA ALA A 529 18.39 1.01 12.32
C ALA A 529 19.65 0.59 11.55
N GLY A 530 20.80 0.43 12.24
CA GLY A 530 22.10 0.29 11.60
C GLY A 530 22.52 1.56 10.85
N ILE A 531 23.53 1.41 9.99
CA ILE A 531 23.93 2.40 8.99
C ILE A 531 23.35 1.93 7.66
N ASP A 532 22.61 2.78 6.95
CA ASP A 532 21.93 2.41 5.69
C ASP A 532 21.12 1.12 5.78
N GLN A 533 20.40 0.93 6.90
CA GLN A 533 19.58 -0.25 7.20
C GLN A 533 20.36 -1.56 7.41
N GLU A 534 21.65 -1.44 7.72
CA GLU A 534 22.55 -2.57 7.94
C GLU A 534 23.41 -2.40 9.20
N LEU A 535 23.57 -3.49 9.95
CA LEU A 535 24.55 -3.61 11.02
C LEU A 535 25.66 -4.57 10.58
N PRO A 536 26.86 -4.06 10.24
CA PRO A 536 27.98 -4.88 9.81
C PRO A 536 28.39 -5.99 10.78
N LEU A 537 28.85 -7.13 10.26
CA LEU A 537 29.26 -8.27 11.07
C LEU A 537 30.50 -8.02 11.94
N LYS A 538 31.25 -6.92 11.72
CA LYS A 538 32.37 -6.53 12.61
C LYS A 538 31.95 -6.23 14.06
N TYR A 539 30.65 -6.08 14.31
CA TYR A 539 30.04 -5.91 15.63
C TYR A 539 29.49 -7.22 16.20
N VAL A 540 29.46 -8.31 15.44
CA VAL A 540 29.12 -9.64 15.96
C VAL A 540 30.42 -10.28 16.45
N PHE A 541 30.51 -10.57 17.74
CA PHE A 541 31.73 -11.13 18.34
C PHE A 541 31.64 -12.65 18.59
N ARG A 542 30.42 -13.20 18.61
CA ARG A 542 30.17 -14.64 18.81
C ARG A 542 28.92 -15.07 18.05
N THR A 543 28.95 -16.26 17.47
CA THR A 543 27.75 -16.94 16.95
C THR A 543 27.62 -18.31 17.60
N GLU A 544 26.43 -18.69 18.02
CA GLU A 544 26.12 -20.00 18.61
C GLU A 544 25.05 -20.77 17.84
N ASP A 545 25.10 -22.09 17.94
CA ASP A 545 24.02 -23.01 17.53
C ASP A 545 22.91 -23.14 18.59
N ALA A 546 21.94 -24.04 18.35
CA ALA A 546 20.84 -24.27 19.29
C ALA A 546 21.33 -24.90 20.60
N GLU A 547 22.41 -25.67 20.54
CA GLU A 547 23.04 -26.38 21.64
C GLU A 547 24.00 -25.49 22.45
N GLY A 548 24.35 -24.30 21.94
CA GLY A 548 25.26 -23.35 22.58
C GLY A 548 26.73 -23.50 22.16
N HIS A 549 27.04 -24.30 21.13
CA HIS A 549 28.38 -24.36 20.58
C HIS A 549 28.67 -23.15 19.69
N ILE A 550 29.90 -22.65 19.77
CA ILE A 550 30.37 -21.56 18.93
C ILE A 550 30.59 -22.08 17.50
N VAL A 551 30.05 -21.35 16.51
CA VAL A 551 30.05 -21.74 15.07
C VAL A 551 30.56 -20.66 14.14
#